data_AF-A0A9W7A3P3-F1
#
_entry.id   AF-A0A9W7A3P3-F1
#
_cell.length_a   1.000
_cell.length_b   1.000
_cell.length_c   1.000
_cell.angle_alpha   90.00
_cell.angle_beta   90.00
_cell.angle_gamma   90.00
#
_symmetry.space_group_name_H-M   'P 1'
#
loop_
_entity.id
_entity.type
_entity.pdbx_description
1 polymer ?
#
loop_
_entity_poly.entity_id
_entity_poly.type
_entity_poly.pdbx_seq_one_letter_code
_entity_poly.pdbx_strand_id
1 'polypeptide(L)'
;MWSGLGARPSLDSAASVSGSGSFAYTPSNSLDSASTVTVYARGDQPKPRPSRKTFSAVQKSNQSPQELLEHLRIQQSFSATSFNSMRSLPSNLKNGSVSRVMSDQLRKVKEQKYTGPKKKFSPMPNMFSYPAHEFNGEPATDNPNASFLSRRGGEKGLKPFLPSGSARALKHESLMPQPKAPSTYPYSSSPYDEANRYWQEQKQIDNSKILHGEFKSSGVQKVNSEKISYLPTIAKLLYKKILADWESSNFEVLTMYDSEVEMKFQADTVDSFNALYNYMEVMAETDGVVIGGEMKRDKDNWAVREEKGGVDWICFKFLC
;
A
#
# COMPACT_ATOMS: atom_id res chain seq x y z
N MET A 1 45.64 50.39 23.73
CA MET A 1 45.62 49.48 24.90
C MET A 1 44.50 48.50 24.65
N TRP A 2 44.65 47.21 24.36
CA TRP A 2 45.75 46.24 24.50
C TRP A 2 46.02 45.53 23.18
N SER A 3 47.31 45.29 22.94
CA SER A 3 47.86 44.40 21.93
C SER A 3 47.80 42.95 22.42
N GLY A 4 47.58 41.99 21.53
CA GLY A 4 47.54 40.56 21.89
C GLY A 4 47.80 39.66 20.69
N LEU A 5 49.04 39.73 20.18
CA LEU A 5 49.63 38.79 19.23
C LEU A 5 49.68 37.39 19.86
N GLY A 6 49.05 36.41 19.20
CA GLY A 6 49.23 34.99 19.47
C GLY A 6 49.77 34.30 18.23
N ALA A 7 51.06 34.00 18.24
CA ALA A 7 51.79 33.41 17.13
C ALA A 7 51.99 31.89 17.33
N ARG A 8 52.06 31.18 16.19
CA ARG A 8 52.74 29.88 15.92
C ARG A 8 52.06 28.57 16.39
N PRO A 9 52.42 27.38 15.83
CA PRO A 9 53.44 27.10 14.80
C PRO A 9 52.97 26.28 13.58
N SER A 10 53.76 26.42 12.51
CA SER A 10 53.93 25.50 11.39
C SER A 10 54.58 24.19 11.83
N LEU A 11 54.09 23.06 11.32
CA LEU A 11 54.77 21.76 11.35
C LEU A 11 54.91 21.24 9.92
N ASP A 12 56.12 21.46 9.38
CA ASP A 12 56.71 20.65 8.32
C ASP A 12 57.38 19.42 8.95
N SER A 13 57.24 18.25 8.30
CA SER A 13 58.19 17.12 8.21
C SER A 13 57.41 15.80 8.08
N ALA A 14 57.41 15.13 6.91
CA ALA A 14 58.48 14.29 6.35
C ALA A 14 58.54 12.87 6.96
N ALA A 15 58.10 11.87 6.18
CA ALA A 15 58.58 10.48 6.11
C ALA A 15 57.63 9.73 5.14
N SER A 16 57.92 9.54 3.85
CA SER A 16 58.82 8.53 3.28
C SER A 16 58.78 7.16 3.97
N VAL A 17 57.89 6.27 3.51
CA VAL A 17 58.14 4.82 3.55
C VAL A 17 57.80 4.24 2.19
N SER A 18 58.86 3.89 1.48
CA SER A 18 58.92 3.03 0.31
C SER A 18 58.53 1.60 0.69
N GLY A 19 57.50 1.06 0.05
CA GLY A 19 57.11 -0.35 0.13
C GLY A 19 56.93 -0.93 -1.26
N SER A 20 58.07 -1.21 -1.91
CA SER A 20 58.15 -1.95 -3.16
C SER A 20 57.81 -3.43 -2.93
N GLY A 21 56.61 -3.85 -3.34
CA GLY A 21 56.21 -5.25 -3.40
C GLY A 21 55.79 -5.61 -4.82
N SER A 22 56.78 -5.90 -5.68
CA SER A 22 56.55 -6.57 -6.96
C SER A 22 56.14 -8.01 -6.70
N PHE A 23 54.91 -8.38 -7.05
CA PHE A 23 54.58 -9.77 -7.34
C PHE A 23 54.21 -9.88 -8.81
N ALA A 24 55.18 -10.34 -9.59
CA ALA A 24 54.97 -10.86 -10.92
C ALA A 24 54.29 -12.23 -10.79
N TYR A 25 53.10 -12.37 -11.36
CA TYR A 25 52.59 -13.66 -11.82
C TYR A 25 52.29 -13.52 -13.31
N THR A 26 53.16 -14.12 -14.11
CA THR A 26 52.97 -14.37 -15.54
C THR A 26 52.08 -15.60 -15.75
N PRO A 27 51.54 -15.77 -16.97
CA PRO A 27 50.28 -16.44 -17.22
C PRO A 27 50.46 -17.87 -17.71
N SER A 28 49.43 -18.70 -17.55
CA SER A 28 49.12 -19.82 -18.46
C SER A 28 47.85 -20.53 -18.01
N ASN A 29 46.79 -20.42 -18.80
CA ASN A 29 46.26 -21.59 -19.52
C ASN A 29 45.03 -21.20 -20.33
N SER A 30 45.28 -21.08 -21.63
CA SER A 30 44.35 -21.42 -22.68
C SER A 30 43.78 -22.82 -22.45
N LEU A 31 42.47 -22.96 -22.49
CA LEU A 31 41.83 -24.16 -23.02
C LEU A 31 40.49 -23.73 -23.63
N ASP A 32 40.52 -23.70 -24.96
CA ASP A 32 39.36 -23.80 -25.83
C ASP A 32 38.44 -24.93 -25.36
N SER A 33 37.13 -24.70 -25.26
CA SER A 33 36.14 -25.72 -25.60
C SER A 33 34.74 -25.15 -25.83
N ALA A 34 34.37 -25.17 -27.10
CA ALA A 34 33.03 -25.53 -27.61
C ALA A 34 31.83 -24.67 -27.20
N SER A 35 31.62 -23.63 -28.00
CA SER A 35 30.29 -23.08 -28.32
C SER A 35 29.35 -24.19 -28.79
N THR A 36 28.49 -24.69 -27.90
CA THR A 36 27.35 -25.53 -28.28
C THR A 36 26.20 -24.62 -28.66
N VAL A 37 26.06 -24.36 -29.96
CA VAL A 37 24.89 -23.71 -30.55
C VAL A 37 23.74 -24.72 -30.53
N THR A 38 22.86 -24.61 -29.55
CA THR A 38 21.59 -25.34 -29.54
C THR A 38 20.64 -24.68 -30.54
N VAL A 39 20.61 -25.23 -31.76
CA VAL A 39 19.58 -24.93 -32.76
C VAL A 39 18.26 -25.51 -32.25
N TYR A 40 17.38 -24.66 -31.73
CA TYR A 40 16.00 -25.05 -31.44
C TYR A 40 15.26 -25.23 -32.76
N ALA A 41 15.07 -26.49 -33.15
CA ALA A 41 14.20 -26.87 -34.24
C ALA A 41 12.78 -26.34 -33.97
N ARG A 42 12.33 -25.46 -34.87
CA ARG A 42 10.92 -25.10 -35.02
C ARG A 42 10.15 -26.37 -35.39
N GLY A 43 9.27 -26.83 -34.50
CA GLY A 43 8.19 -27.74 -34.88
C GLY A 43 7.97 -28.88 -33.91
N ASP A 44 7.44 -28.58 -32.72
CA ASP A 44 6.49 -29.50 -32.10
C ASP A 44 5.60 -28.71 -31.13
N GLN A 45 4.37 -28.48 -31.58
CA GLN A 45 3.30 -27.94 -30.73
C GLN A 45 2.89 -29.03 -29.74
N PRO A 46 2.97 -28.81 -28.42
CA PRO A 46 2.55 -29.80 -27.45
C PRO A 46 1.04 -30.05 -27.60
N LYS A 47 0.68 -31.30 -27.96
CA LYS A 47 -0.71 -31.77 -27.95
C LYS A 47 -1.36 -31.43 -26.59
N PRO A 48 -2.56 -30.82 -26.58
CA PRO A 48 -3.25 -30.49 -25.34
C PRO A 48 -3.52 -31.79 -24.56
N ARG A 49 -2.96 -31.88 -23.35
CA ARG A 49 -3.26 -32.99 -22.44
C ARG A 49 -4.77 -32.98 -22.16
N PRO A 50 -5.46 -34.14 -22.22
CA PRO A 50 -6.87 -34.21 -21.86
C PRO A 50 -7.02 -33.71 -20.41
N SER A 51 -7.90 -32.74 -20.23
CA SER A 51 -8.17 -32.13 -18.92
C SER A 51 -8.64 -33.23 -17.97
N ARG A 52 -7.79 -33.54 -16.98
CA ARG A 52 -8.13 -34.47 -15.90
C ARG A 52 -9.32 -33.86 -15.16
N LYS A 53 -10.51 -34.46 -15.34
CA LYS A 53 -11.73 -34.03 -14.63
C LYS A 53 -11.41 -33.94 -13.15
N THR A 54 -11.59 -32.77 -12.57
CA THR A 54 -11.37 -32.54 -11.14
C THR A 54 -12.33 -33.45 -10.35
N PHE A 55 -11.91 -33.90 -9.17
CA PHE A 55 -12.68 -34.79 -8.30
C PHE A 55 -14.12 -34.29 -8.03
N SER A 56 -14.33 -32.98 -8.06
CA SER A 56 -15.64 -32.34 -7.92
C SER A 56 -16.56 -32.51 -9.13
N ALA A 57 -16.02 -32.70 -10.34
CA ALA A 57 -16.81 -32.97 -11.55
C ALA A 57 -17.36 -34.41 -11.56
N VAL A 58 -16.66 -35.34 -10.89
CA VAL A 58 -17.11 -36.74 -10.72
C VAL A 58 -18.21 -36.85 -9.66
N GLN A 59 -18.24 -35.97 -8.66
CA GLN A 59 -19.30 -35.96 -7.64
C GLN A 59 -20.65 -35.47 -8.16
N LYS A 60 -20.69 -34.64 -9.22
CA LYS A 60 -21.97 -34.15 -9.79
C LYS A 60 -22.73 -35.22 -10.57
N SER A 61 -22.06 -36.27 -11.07
CA SER A 61 -22.72 -37.33 -11.87
C SER A 61 -23.40 -38.42 -11.03
N ASN A 62 -23.18 -38.46 -9.71
CA ASN A 62 -23.74 -39.49 -8.81
C ASN A 62 -24.78 -38.93 -7.82
N GLN A 63 -25.27 -37.71 -8.03
CA GLN A 63 -26.27 -37.12 -7.14
C GLN A 63 -27.64 -37.72 -7.42
N SER A 64 -28.33 -38.11 -6.35
CA SER A 64 -29.72 -38.56 -6.45
C SER A 64 -30.62 -37.41 -6.96
N PRO A 65 -31.71 -37.70 -7.70
CA PRO A 65 -32.63 -36.65 -8.18
C PRO A 65 -33.17 -35.75 -7.07
N GLN A 66 -33.30 -36.28 -5.85
CA GLN A 66 -33.72 -35.52 -4.67
C GLN A 66 -32.67 -34.50 -4.23
N GLU A 67 -31.39 -34.87 -4.23
CA GLU A 67 -30.30 -33.94 -3.88
C GLU A 67 -30.16 -32.79 -4.89
N LEU A 68 -30.42 -33.04 -6.17
CA LEU A 68 -30.44 -32.00 -7.20
C LEU A 68 -31.58 -31.00 -6.96
N LEU A 69 -32.77 -31.50 -6.59
CA LEU A 69 -33.92 -30.64 -6.28
C LEU A 69 -33.68 -29.80 -5.03
N GLU A 70 -33.10 -30.40 -3.98
CA GLU A 70 -32.68 -29.69 -2.77
C GLU A 70 -31.68 -28.58 -3.10
N HIS A 71 -30.64 -28.89 -3.89
CA HIS A 71 -29.64 -27.92 -4.30
C HIS A 71 -30.25 -26.72 -5.06
N LEU A 72 -31.21 -26.95 -5.95
CA LEU A 72 -31.89 -25.88 -6.68
C LEU A 72 -32.75 -25.01 -5.78
N ARG A 73 -33.46 -25.59 -4.80
CA ARG A 73 -34.26 -24.82 -3.84
C ARG A 73 -33.39 -23.93 -2.95
N ILE A 74 -32.28 -24.46 -2.45
CA ILE A 74 -31.29 -23.70 -1.69
C ILE A 74 -30.70 -22.58 -2.57
N GLN A 75 -30.35 -22.87 -3.82
CA GLN A 75 -29.82 -21.85 -4.72
C GLN A 75 -30.82 -20.71 -4.98
N GLN A 76 -32.11 -21.02 -5.13
CA GLN A 76 -33.15 -20.02 -5.34
C GLN A 76 -33.40 -19.18 -4.08
N SER A 77 -33.40 -19.78 -2.88
CA SER A 77 -33.60 -19.02 -1.63
C SER A 77 -32.50 -18.00 -1.35
N PHE A 78 -31.29 -18.21 -1.87
CA PHE A 78 -30.17 -17.28 -1.76
C PHE A 78 -30.00 -16.38 -3.01
N SER A 79 -30.92 -16.41 -3.96
CA SER A 79 -30.88 -15.53 -5.12
C SER A 79 -31.54 -14.19 -4.79
N ALA A 80 -30.85 -13.07 -5.07
CA ALA A 80 -31.37 -11.72 -4.82
C ALA A 80 -32.67 -11.40 -5.58
N THR A 81 -32.99 -12.16 -6.64
CA THR A 81 -34.18 -11.97 -7.47
C THR A 81 -35.35 -12.90 -7.10
N SER A 82 -35.14 -13.87 -6.19
CA SER A 82 -36.17 -14.84 -5.80
C SER A 82 -36.50 -14.71 -4.33
N PHE A 83 -37.73 -14.28 -4.03
CA PHE A 83 -38.28 -14.29 -2.68
C PHE A 83 -38.93 -15.65 -2.40
N ASN A 84 -38.12 -16.70 -2.27
CA ASN A 84 -38.62 -17.95 -1.70
C ASN A 84 -38.65 -17.80 -0.18
N SER A 85 -39.84 -17.89 0.39
CA SER A 85 -40.04 -17.88 1.85
C SER A 85 -39.15 -18.94 2.49
N MET A 86 -38.40 -18.61 3.55
CA MET A 86 -37.56 -19.58 4.26
C MET A 86 -38.34 -20.82 4.74
N ARG A 87 -39.68 -20.71 4.84
CA ARG A 87 -40.60 -21.81 5.17
C ARG A 87 -40.70 -22.90 4.08
N SER A 88 -40.31 -22.61 2.83
CA SER A 88 -40.36 -23.59 1.73
C SER A 88 -39.09 -24.44 1.60
N LEU A 89 -38.09 -24.21 2.45
CA LEU A 89 -36.92 -25.06 2.54
C LEU A 89 -37.29 -26.41 3.19
N PRO A 90 -36.74 -27.53 2.70
CA PRO A 90 -36.95 -28.83 3.34
C PRO A 90 -36.41 -28.78 4.77
N SER A 91 -37.14 -29.38 5.71
CA SER A 91 -36.74 -29.42 7.14
C SER A 91 -35.44 -30.20 7.38
N ASN A 92 -35.11 -31.14 6.49
CA ASN A 92 -33.96 -32.02 6.60
C ASN A 92 -32.90 -31.64 5.56
N LEU A 93 -32.18 -30.53 5.78
CA LEU A 93 -31.04 -30.17 4.94
C LEU A 93 -29.82 -31.03 5.32
N LYS A 94 -29.21 -31.70 4.34
CA LYS A 94 -27.95 -32.41 4.56
C LYS A 94 -26.85 -31.46 5.02
N ASN A 95 -26.04 -31.89 5.98
CA ASN A 95 -24.91 -31.12 6.49
C ASN A 95 -23.97 -30.71 5.35
N GLY A 96 -23.68 -29.42 5.24
CA GLY A 96 -22.82 -28.86 4.20
C GLY A 96 -23.49 -28.58 2.85
N SER A 97 -24.78 -28.87 2.66
CA SER A 97 -25.52 -28.54 1.42
C SER A 97 -25.49 -27.05 1.10
N VAL A 98 -25.75 -26.19 2.09
CA VAL A 98 -25.69 -24.73 1.97
C VAL A 98 -24.27 -24.24 1.66
N SER A 99 -23.26 -24.79 2.34
CA SER A 99 -21.86 -24.42 2.10
C SER A 99 -21.42 -24.74 0.67
N ARG A 100 -21.87 -25.87 0.12
CA ARG A 100 -21.60 -26.25 -1.27
C ARG A 100 -22.24 -25.28 -2.26
N VAL A 101 -23.49 -24.89 -2.04
CA VAL A 101 -24.19 -23.89 -2.89
C VAL A 101 -23.48 -22.55 -2.85
N MET A 102 -23.06 -22.09 -1.67
CA MET A 102 -22.31 -20.83 -1.50
C MET A 102 -20.94 -20.87 -2.18
N SER A 103 -20.21 -21.98 -2.04
CA SER A 103 -18.93 -22.17 -2.74
C SER A 103 -19.11 -22.20 -4.26
N ASP A 104 -20.17 -22.84 -4.77
CA ASP A 104 -20.49 -22.85 -6.20
C ASP A 104 -20.89 -21.46 -6.72
N GLN A 105 -21.59 -20.63 -5.93
CA GLN A 105 -21.86 -19.23 -6.27
C GLN A 105 -20.58 -18.39 -6.33
N LEU A 106 -19.72 -18.47 -5.31
CA LEU A 106 -18.43 -17.78 -5.29
C LEU A 106 -17.54 -18.22 -6.46
N ARG A 107 -17.59 -19.51 -6.82
CA ARG A 107 -16.87 -20.04 -7.96
C ARG A 107 -17.42 -19.47 -9.27
N LYS A 108 -18.74 -19.39 -9.46
CA LYS A 108 -19.36 -18.74 -10.63
C LYS A 108 -18.97 -17.27 -10.74
N VAL A 109 -18.89 -16.53 -9.64
CA VAL A 109 -18.42 -15.13 -9.63
C VAL A 109 -16.94 -15.03 -10.03
N LYS A 110 -16.09 -15.95 -9.56
CA LYS A 110 -14.67 -16.01 -9.95
C LYS A 110 -14.47 -16.47 -11.41
N GLU A 111 -15.30 -17.39 -11.89
CA GLU A 111 -15.27 -17.94 -13.25
C GLU A 111 -15.89 -16.97 -14.27
N GLN A 112 -16.84 -16.13 -13.86
CA GLN A 112 -17.24 -14.92 -14.58
C GLN A 112 -16.08 -13.91 -14.55
N LYS A 113 -14.97 -14.28 -15.20
CA LYS A 113 -13.94 -13.33 -15.64
C LYS A 113 -14.68 -12.24 -16.41
N TYR A 114 -14.66 -11.02 -15.88
CA TYR A 114 -15.13 -9.81 -16.54
C TYR A 114 -14.72 -9.82 -18.02
N THR A 115 -15.65 -10.13 -18.92
CA THR A 115 -15.50 -9.98 -20.37
C THR A 115 -15.78 -8.53 -20.80
N GLY A 116 -16.09 -7.65 -19.85
CA GLY A 116 -16.17 -6.22 -20.09
C GLY A 116 -14.79 -5.57 -20.22
N PRO A 117 -14.67 -4.47 -20.98
CA PRO A 117 -13.44 -3.70 -21.05
C PRO A 117 -13.00 -3.32 -19.63
N LYS A 118 -11.74 -3.61 -19.29
CA LYS A 118 -11.12 -3.29 -18.00
C LYS A 118 -11.21 -1.78 -17.78
N LYS A 119 -12.27 -1.30 -17.12
CA LYS A 119 -12.26 0.03 -16.53
C LYS A 119 -11.17 0.00 -15.47
N LYS A 120 -10.20 0.90 -15.58
CA LYS A 120 -9.13 1.09 -14.59
C LYS A 120 -9.82 1.31 -13.23
N PHE A 121 -9.85 0.27 -12.42
CA PHE A 121 -10.41 0.31 -11.07
C PHE A 121 -9.37 1.05 -10.24
N SER A 122 -9.64 2.31 -9.90
CA SER A 122 -8.94 2.93 -8.79
C SER A 122 -9.22 2.07 -7.55
N PRO A 123 -8.21 1.70 -6.76
CA PRO A 123 -8.44 0.92 -5.56
C PRO A 123 -9.30 1.77 -4.62
N MET A 124 -10.58 1.43 -4.50
CA MET A 124 -11.37 1.97 -3.40
C MET A 124 -10.77 1.44 -2.11
N PRO A 125 -10.46 2.30 -1.12
CA PRO A 125 -9.95 1.87 0.16
C PRO A 125 -10.94 0.87 0.77
N ASN A 126 -10.37 -0.24 1.24
CA ASN A 126 -11.08 -1.40 1.74
C ASN A 126 -11.95 -0.98 2.95
N MET A 127 -13.26 -0.77 2.74
CA MET A 127 -14.22 -0.31 3.77
C MET A 127 -14.38 -1.30 4.96
N PHE A 128 -13.70 -2.44 4.92
CA PHE A 128 -13.71 -3.48 5.96
C PHE A 128 -12.34 -3.77 6.57
N SER A 129 -11.30 -2.99 6.24
CA SER A 129 -10.04 -3.08 6.97
C SER A 129 -10.23 -2.44 8.34
N TYR A 130 -10.40 -3.26 9.36
CA TYR A 130 -10.28 -2.79 10.74
C TYR A 130 -8.85 -2.28 10.93
N PRO A 131 -8.64 -1.03 11.39
CA PRO A 131 -7.32 -0.64 11.85
C PRO A 131 -6.91 -1.59 12.98
N ALA A 132 -5.68 -2.10 12.92
CA ALA A 132 -5.11 -2.89 14.00
C ALA A 132 -5.17 -2.04 15.27
N HIS A 133 -6.04 -2.44 16.21
CA HIS A 133 -6.14 -1.77 17.48
C HIS A 133 -4.93 -2.21 18.30
N GLU A 134 -3.89 -1.39 18.31
CA GLU A 134 -2.82 -1.54 19.29
C GLU A 134 -3.44 -1.33 20.67
N PHE A 135 -3.48 -2.41 21.42
CA PHE A 135 -4.02 -2.48 22.77
C PHE A 135 -3.01 -1.83 23.71
N ASN A 136 -3.03 -0.50 23.78
CA ASN A 136 -2.34 0.24 24.83
C ASN A 136 -3.27 0.27 26.05
N GLY A 137 -2.84 -0.39 27.12
CA GLY A 137 -3.60 -0.62 28.35
C GLY A 137 -3.83 0.65 29.16
N GLU A 138 -4.83 1.44 28.80
CA GLU A 138 -5.45 2.40 29.71
C GLU A 138 -6.77 1.86 30.28
N PRO A 139 -7.07 2.12 31.57
CA PRO A 139 -8.23 1.54 32.24
C PRO A 139 -9.53 2.12 31.70
N ALA A 140 -10.42 1.21 31.32
CA ALA A 140 -11.76 1.50 30.85
C ALA A 140 -12.57 2.30 31.88
N THR A 141 -12.99 3.50 31.50
CA THR A 141 -14.14 4.18 32.11
C THR A 141 -15.28 4.22 31.11
N ASP A 142 -16.24 3.32 31.37
CA ASP A 142 -17.67 3.47 31.18
C ASP A 142 -18.16 4.34 30.01
N ASN A 143 -18.40 3.71 28.85
CA ASN A 143 -19.75 3.63 28.27
C ASN A 143 -19.73 2.78 26.97
N PRO A 144 -20.17 1.50 26.98
CA PRO A 144 -20.15 0.66 25.78
C PRO A 144 -21.15 1.08 24.69
N ASN A 145 -22.06 2.04 24.95
CA ASN A 145 -23.05 2.50 23.98
C ASN A 145 -22.65 3.74 23.17
N ALA A 146 -21.56 4.44 23.54
CA ALA A 146 -21.12 5.66 22.86
C ALA A 146 -20.39 5.39 21.51
N SER A 147 -19.92 4.18 21.28
CA SER A 147 -19.09 3.83 20.11
C SER A 147 -19.89 3.42 18.87
N PHE A 148 -21.18 3.11 19.01
CA PHE A 148 -22.01 2.63 17.88
C PHE A 148 -22.66 3.77 17.08
N LEU A 149 -22.95 4.91 17.71
CA LEU A 149 -23.59 6.07 17.05
C LEU A 149 -22.57 7.01 16.39
N SER A 150 -21.36 7.11 16.93
CA SER A 150 -20.32 8.03 16.44
C SER A 150 -19.63 7.58 15.15
N ARG A 151 -19.75 6.30 14.77
CA ARG A 151 -19.12 5.76 13.54
C ARG A 151 -19.93 5.96 12.25
N ARG A 152 -21.16 6.48 12.34
CA ARG A 152 -22.02 6.72 11.16
C ARG A 152 -22.01 8.17 10.65
N GLY A 153 -21.31 9.08 11.33
CA GLY A 153 -21.33 10.53 11.09
C GLY A 153 -20.16 11.09 10.29
N GLY A 154 -19.34 10.26 9.64
CA GLY A 154 -18.28 10.74 8.76
C GLY A 154 -18.84 11.33 7.46
N GLU A 155 -18.84 12.66 7.37
CA GLU A 155 -18.84 13.54 6.20
C GLU A 155 -18.80 12.90 4.80
N LYS A 156 -19.82 12.13 4.44
CA LYS A 156 -20.23 12.02 3.04
C LYS A 156 -21.23 13.13 2.86
N GLY A 157 -20.79 14.23 2.23
CA GLY A 157 -21.65 15.34 1.86
C GLY A 157 -23.01 14.82 1.46
N LEU A 158 -24.05 15.28 2.17
CA LEU A 158 -25.44 14.93 1.95
C LEU A 158 -25.77 15.28 0.51
N LYS A 159 -25.49 14.36 -0.43
CA LYS A 159 -26.10 14.41 -1.75
C LYS A 159 -27.59 14.35 -1.45
N PRO A 160 -28.38 15.39 -1.78
CA PRO A 160 -29.83 15.32 -1.60
C PRO A 160 -30.29 14.03 -2.26
N PHE A 161 -31.20 13.33 -1.59
CA PHE A 161 -31.74 12.06 -2.06
C PHE A 161 -32.29 12.27 -3.47
N LEU A 162 -31.50 11.94 -4.49
CA LEU A 162 -31.96 11.93 -5.87
C LEU A 162 -32.82 10.68 -5.96
N PRO A 163 -34.15 10.79 -6.14
CA PRO A 163 -34.99 9.62 -6.32
C PRO A 163 -34.39 8.79 -7.46
N SER A 164 -33.91 7.60 -7.12
CA SER A 164 -33.33 6.65 -8.07
C SER A 164 -34.47 6.02 -8.85
N GLY A 165 -34.98 6.79 -9.80
CA GLY A 165 -36.03 6.41 -10.71
C GLY A 165 -36.14 7.54 -11.71
N SER A 166 -35.56 7.37 -12.90
CA SER A 166 -35.97 8.19 -14.02
C SER A 166 -37.42 7.81 -14.32
N ALA A 167 -38.36 8.52 -13.70
CA ALA A 167 -39.72 8.55 -14.16
C ALA A 167 -39.62 8.99 -15.63
N ARG A 168 -39.86 8.05 -16.56
CA ARG A 168 -39.90 8.37 -17.98
C ARG A 168 -40.96 9.44 -18.14
N ALA A 169 -40.56 10.62 -18.61
CA ALA A 169 -41.47 11.72 -18.91
C ALA A 169 -42.63 11.18 -19.76
N LEU A 170 -43.85 11.32 -19.26
CA LEU A 170 -45.05 10.98 -20.02
C LEU A 170 -45.12 11.92 -21.23
N LYS A 171 -45.51 11.40 -22.39
CA LYS A 171 -45.50 12.13 -23.68
C LYS A 171 -46.32 13.44 -23.67
N HIS A 172 -47.17 13.66 -22.66
CA HIS A 172 -48.05 14.81 -22.56
C HIS A 172 -47.51 15.95 -21.67
N GLU A 173 -46.38 15.77 -20.98
CA GLU A 173 -45.80 16.81 -20.10
C GLU A 173 -44.94 17.84 -20.87
N SER A 174 -44.72 17.63 -22.17
CA SER A 174 -43.82 18.46 -23.00
C SER A 174 -44.42 19.81 -23.48
N LEU A 175 -45.68 20.12 -23.14
CA LEU A 175 -46.35 21.33 -23.65
C LEU A 175 -46.41 22.49 -22.64
N MET A 176 -45.96 22.29 -21.40
CA MET A 176 -45.82 23.38 -20.44
C MET A 176 -44.35 23.82 -20.39
N PRO A 177 -44.02 25.10 -20.70
CA PRO A 177 -42.68 25.61 -20.50
C PRO A 177 -42.35 25.55 -19.00
N GLN A 178 -41.55 24.55 -18.64
CA GLN A 178 -41.00 24.42 -17.29
C GLN A 178 -40.26 25.73 -16.94
N PRO A 179 -40.64 26.45 -15.88
CA PRO A 179 -39.91 27.64 -15.45
C PRO A 179 -38.48 27.20 -15.08
N LYS A 180 -37.50 27.59 -15.88
CA LYS A 180 -36.08 27.17 -15.76
C LYS A 180 -35.36 27.67 -14.50
N ALA A 181 -36.06 28.39 -13.63
CA ALA A 181 -35.59 28.72 -12.30
C ALA A 181 -36.80 28.77 -11.37
N PRO A 182 -36.71 28.28 -10.13
CA PRO A 182 -37.68 28.67 -9.12
C PRO A 182 -37.61 30.19 -9.04
N SER A 183 -38.68 30.87 -9.46
CA SER A 183 -38.88 32.30 -9.26
C SER A 183 -39.10 32.53 -7.76
N THR A 184 -38.05 32.31 -6.98
CA THR A 184 -37.99 32.68 -5.58
C THR A 184 -37.84 34.18 -5.56
N TYR A 185 -38.94 34.89 -5.27
CA TYR A 185 -38.91 36.34 -5.08
C TYR A 185 -37.85 36.66 -4.01
N PRO A 186 -37.07 37.74 -4.16
CA PRO A 186 -36.01 38.09 -3.19
C PRO A 186 -36.53 38.33 -1.76
N TYR A 187 -37.84 38.46 -1.57
CA TYR A 187 -38.51 38.61 -0.28
C TYR A 187 -39.27 37.34 0.18
N SER A 188 -39.11 36.21 -0.52
CA SER A 188 -39.76 34.94 -0.18
C SER A 188 -38.90 34.03 0.71
N SER A 189 -37.71 34.46 1.09
CA SER A 189 -36.98 33.80 2.19
C SER A 189 -37.79 33.92 3.46
N SER A 190 -37.93 32.82 4.18
CA SER A 190 -38.63 32.81 5.45
C SER A 190 -37.92 33.78 6.40
N PRO A 191 -38.63 34.64 7.16
CA PRO A 191 -38.00 35.54 8.12
C PRO A 191 -37.21 34.79 9.21
N TYR A 192 -37.38 33.47 9.30
CA TYR A 192 -36.67 32.59 10.22
C TYR A 192 -35.38 31.99 9.65
N ASP A 193 -35.09 32.16 8.35
CA ASP A 193 -33.90 31.57 7.72
C ASP A 193 -32.60 32.18 8.28
N GLU A 194 -32.60 33.48 8.58
CA GLU A 194 -31.46 34.16 9.21
C GLU A 194 -31.24 33.67 10.65
N ALA A 195 -32.32 33.51 11.43
CA ALA A 195 -32.24 33.00 12.80
C ALA A 195 -31.73 31.54 12.82
N ASN A 196 -32.18 30.71 11.89
CA ASN A 196 -31.71 29.34 11.75
C ASN A 196 -30.23 29.28 11.36
N ARG A 197 -29.78 30.17 10.48
CA ARG A 197 -28.37 30.26 10.08
C ARG A 197 -27.49 30.68 11.26
N TYR A 198 -27.90 31.70 12.01
CA TYR A 198 -27.20 32.14 13.22
C TYR A 198 -27.08 30.99 14.24
N TRP A 199 -28.15 30.23 14.44
CA TRP A 199 -28.15 29.09 15.36
C TRP A 199 -27.22 27.95 14.89
N GLN A 200 -27.16 27.70 13.58
CA GLN A 200 -26.23 26.71 13.00
C GLN A 200 -24.77 27.14 13.15
N GLU A 201 -24.46 28.41 12.88
CA GLU A 201 -23.11 28.98 13.06
C GLU A 201 -22.67 28.89 14.53
N GLN A 202 -23.55 29.23 15.47
CA GLN A 202 -23.27 29.13 16.91
C GLN A 202 -22.99 27.68 17.33
N LYS A 203 -23.80 26.73 16.86
CA LYS A 203 -23.60 25.30 17.12
C LYS A 203 -22.28 24.80 16.54
N GLN A 204 -21.86 25.30 15.38
CA GLN A 204 -20.58 24.94 14.77
C GLN A 204 -19.40 25.46 15.60
N ILE A 205 -19.50 26.68 16.12
CA ILE A 205 -18.52 27.28 17.03
C ILE A 205 -18.44 26.48 18.34
N ASP A 206 -19.57 26.09 18.91
CA ASP A 206 -19.56 25.35 20.18
C ASP A 206 -19.08 23.90 19.99
N ASN A 207 -19.39 23.27 18.85
CA ASN A 207 -18.83 21.97 18.50
C ASN A 207 -17.32 22.01 18.21
N SER A 208 -16.80 23.10 17.62
CA SER A 208 -15.36 23.25 17.41
C SER A 208 -14.60 23.48 18.72
N LYS A 209 -15.23 24.12 19.71
CA LYS A 209 -14.70 24.20 21.08
C LYS A 209 -14.63 22.83 21.77
N ILE A 210 -15.55 21.91 21.52
CA ILE A 210 -15.58 20.58 22.18
C ILE A 210 -14.47 19.65 21.67
N LEU A 211 -14.03 19.80 20.41
CA LEU A 211 -12.93 19.02 19.84
C LEU A 211 -11.57 19.39 20.43
N HIS A 212 -11.46 20.59 21.00
CA HIS A 212 -10.29 21.05 21.74
C HIS A 212 -10.70 21.19 23.20
N GLY A 213 -10.64 20.10 23.98
CA GLY A 213 -10.72 20.19 25.45
C GLY A 213 -9.76 21.27 25.98
N GLU A 214 -9.94 21.73 27.23
CA GLU A 214 -9.12 22.80 27.85
C GLU A 214 -7.68 22.74 27.34
N PHE A 215 -7.23 23.83 26.70
CA PHE A 215 -5.92 23.89 26.06
C PHE A 215 -4.83 23.56 27.09
N LYS A 216 -4.48 22.27 27.16
CA LYS A 216 -3.29 21.81 27.84
C LYS A 216 -2.16 22.16 26.90
N SER A 217 -1.47 23.27 27.15
CA SER A 217 -0.17 23.47 26.53
C SER A 217 0.64 22.22 26.85
N SER A 218 0.89 21.38 25.84
CA SER A 218 1.82 20.28 25.95
C SER A 218 3.16 20.94 26.31
N GLY A 219 3.48 20.95 27.60
CA GLY A 219 4.58 21.73 28.16
C GLY A 219 5.81 21.54 27.31
N VAL A 220 6.49 22.65 26.99
CA VAL A 220 7.68 22.76 26.12
C VAL A 220 8.40 21.42 25.96
N GLN A 221 7.94 20.59 25.01
CA GLN A 221 8.72 19.45 24.59
C GLN A 221 9.89 20.09 23.86
N LYS A 222 11.06 20.05 24.47
CA LYS A 222 12.31 20.36 23.78
C LYS A 222 12.27 19.52 22.51
N VAL A 223 12.09 20.18 21.36
CA VAL A 223 12.21 19.53 20.06
C VAL A 223 13.63 19.00 20.06
N ASN A 224 13.78 17.66 20.18
CA ASN A 224 15.07 17.00 20.31
C ASN A 224 15.92 17.34 19.08
N SER A 225 16.76 18.35 19.20
CA SER A 225 17.82 18.70 18.25
C SER A 225 18.94 17.64 18.21
N GLU A 226 18.81 16.58 19.00
CA GLU A 226 19.68 15.40 19.01
C GLU A 226 19.52 14.49 17.77
N LYS A 227 18.49 14.71 16.93
CA LYS A 227 18.25 13.91 15.70
C LYS A 227 19.47 13.87 14.76
N ILE A 228 20.27 14.95 14.70
CA ILE A 228 21.44 15.04 13.82
C ILE A 228 22.60 14.15 14.33
N SER A 229 22.68 13.86 15.63
CA SER A 229 23.78 13.07 16.21
C SER A 229 23.66 11.55 15.98
N TYR A 230 22.55 11.08 15.40
CA TYR A 230 22.28 9.64 15.27
C TYR A 230 22.55 9.08 13.85
N LEU A 231 22.79 9.94 12.85
CA LEU A 231 23.02 9.53 11.46
C LEU A 231 24.18 8.54 11.29
N PRO A 232 25.38 8.77 11.90
CA PRO A 232 26.49 7.83 11.78
C PRO A 232 26.19 6.48 12.45
N THR A 233 25.35 6.48 13.50
CA THR A 233 24.91 5.26 14.19
C THR A 233 23.96 4.45 13.31
N ILE A 234 23.00 5.12 12.66
CA ILE A 234 22.07 4.52 11.68
C ILE A 234 22.87 3.93 10.52
N ALA A 235 23.80 4.68 9.93
CA ALA A 235 24.61 4.21 8.82
C ALA A 235 25.42 2.95 9.18
N LYS A 236 25.98 2.90 10.40
CA LYS A 236 26.67 1.68 10.90
C LYS A 236 25.74 0.49 11.07
N LEU A 237 24.50 0.71 11.53
CA LEU A 237 23.51 -0.35 11.66
C LEU A 237 23.06 -0.88 10.29
N LEU A 238 22.80 0.01 9.33
CA LEU A 238 22.47 -0.36 7.95
C LEU A 238 23.62 -1.13 7.31
N TYR A 239 24.86 -0.67 7.48
CA TYR A 239 26.05 -1.35 6.98
C TYR A 239 26.14 -2.79 7.50
N LYS A 240 25.98 -2.98 8.82
CA LYS A 240 26.00 -4.32 9.44
C LYS A 240 24.89 -5.23 8.90
N LYS A 241 23.70 -4.69 8.67
CA LYS A 241 22.57 -5.45 8.15
C LYS A 241 22.79 -5.88 6.70
N ILE A 242 23.21 -4.96 5.84
CA ILE A 242 23.52 -5.26 4.44
C ILE A 242 24.67 -6.26 4.37
N LEU A 243 25.70 -6.13 5.22
CA LEU A 243 26.82 -7.08 5.26
C LEU A 243 26.37 -8.50 5.60
N ALA A 244 25.36 -8.65 6.46
CA ALA A 244 24.82 -9.96 6.85
C ALA A 244 23.97 -10.60 5.73
N ASP A 245 23.21 -9.79 5.00
CA ASP A 245 22.30 -10.27 3.95
C ASP A 245 23.00 -10.41 2.58
N TRP A 246 24.09 -9.64 2.34
CA TRP A 246 24.83 -9.54 1.07
C TRP A 246 26.34 -9.67 1.28
N GLU A 247 26.80 -10.76 1.90
CA GLU A 247 28.21 -10.99 2.25
C GLU A 247 29.17 -11.01 1.04
N SER A 248 28.67 -11.37 -0.15
CA SER A 248 29.45 -11.52 -1.38
C SER A 248 29.56 -10.24 -2.21
N SER A 249 28.77 -9.21 -1.91
CA SER A 249 28.74 -7.97 -2.69
C SER A 249 29.65 -6.91 -2.08
N ASN A 250 30.40 -6.21 -2.93
CA ASN A 250 31.16 -5.04 -2.51
C ASN A 250 30.22 -3.83 -2.46
N PHE A 251 30.07 -3.24 -1.28
CA PHE A 251 29.23 -2.06 -1.09
C PHE A 251 29.86 -1.04 -0.14
N GLU A 252 29.50 0.22 -0.33
CA GLU A 252 29.91 1.36 0.46
C GLU A 252 28.68 2.09 0.98
N VAL A 253 28.71 2.51 2.25
CA VAL A 253 27.66 3.33 2.87
C VAL A 253 28.29 4.66 3.26
N LEU A 254 27.86 5.73 2.60
CA LEU A 254 28.36 7.09 2.76
C LEU A 254 27.28 7.95 3.40
N THR A 255 27.66 8.77 4.36
CA THR A 255 26.80 9.81 4.93
C THR A 255 27.16 11.14 4.29
N MET A 256 26.23 11.74 3.56
CA MET A 256 26.34 13.04 2.90
C MET A 256 25.58 14.10 3.72
N TYR A 257 26.14 15.32 3.78
CA TYR A 257 25.52 16.54 4.31
C TYR A 257 24.44 16.35 5.40
N ASP A 258 24.83 15.90 6.61
CA ASP A 258 24.04 15.76 7.85
C ASP A 258 22.64 15.11 7.79
N SER A 259 22.11 14.76 6.62
CA SER A 259 20.72 14.33 6.41
C SER A 259 20.56 13.39 5.22
N GLU A 260 21.64 12.99 4.56
CA GLU A 260 21.59 12.06 3.43
C GLU A 260 22.46 10.83 3.69
N VAL A 261 21.92 9.65 3.37
CA VAL A 261 22.66 8.39 3.41
C VAL A 261 22.63 7.79 2.01
N GLU A 262 23.81 7.62 1.43
CA GLU A 262 24.01 7.04 0.11
C GLU A 262 24.63 5.65 0.25
N MET A 263 24.03 4.66 -0.38
CA MET A 263 24.51 3.29 -0.42
C MET A 263 24.88 2.93 -1.85
N LYS A 264 26.14 2.56 -2.08
CA LYS A 264 26.69 2.23 -3.40
C LYS A 264 27.05 0.76 -3.45
N PHE A 265 26.62 0.06 -4.49
CA PHE A 265 26.94 -1.35 -4.73
C PHE A 265 27.72 -1.47 -6.02
N GLN A 266 28.82 -2.22 -6.01
CA GLN A 266 29.58 -2.48 -7.23
C GLN A 266 28.77 -3.44 -8.12
N ALA A 267 28.42 -2.98 -9.33
CA ALA A 267 27.54 -3.70 -10.24
C ALA A 267 28.07 -5.10 -10.62
N ASP A 268 29.40 -5.25 -10.71
CA ASP A 268 30.05 -6.52 -11.06
C ASP A 268 29.91 -7.60 -9.98
N THR A 269 29.70 -7.19 -8.72
CA THR A 269 29.59 -8.11 -7.57
C THR A 269 28.15 -8.47 -7.21
N VAL A 270 27.19 -7.87 -7.90
CA VAL A 270 25.76 -8.07 -7.65
C VAL A 270 25.22 -9.06 -8.66
N ASP A 271 24.73 -10.21 -8.19
CA ASP A 271 24.21 -11.28 -9.06
C ASP A 271 23.07 -10.80 -9.97
N SER A 272 22.17 -9.97 -9.43
CA SER A 272 21.02 -9.47 -10.19
C SER A 272 20.57 -8.10 -9.70
N PHE A 273 20.55 -7.13 -10.62
CA PHE A 273 20.03 -5.78 -10.36
C PHE A 273 18.59 -5.80 -9.81
N ASN A 274 17.72 -6.67 -10.35
CA ASN A 274 16.33 -6.77 -9.90
C ASN A 274 16.22 -7.31 -8.47
N ALA A 275 17.10 -8.23 -8.08
CA ALA A 275 17.11 -8.76 -6.72
C ALA A 275 17.53 -7.67 -5.73
N LEU A 276 18.57 -6.90 -6.05
CA LEU A 276 19.02 -5.77 -5.23
C LEU A 276 17.96 -4.67 -5.14
N TYR A 277 17.30 -4.34 -6.26
CA TYR A 277 16.22 -3.35 -6.29
C TYR A 277 15.05 -3.73 -5.36
N ASN A 278 14.55 -4.96 -5.50
CA ASN A 278 13.45 -5.45 -4.67
C ASN A 278 13.84 -5.53 -3.19
N TYR A 279 15.09 -5.95 -2.91
CA TYR A 279 15.62 -5.98 -1.55
C TYR A 279 15.64 -4.58 -0.93
N MET A 280 16.14 -3.58 -1.66
CA MET A 280 16.16 -2.19 -1.18
C MET A 280 14.77 -1.60 -1.02
N GLU A 281 13.81 -1.97 -1.86
CA GLU A 281 12.42 -1.55 -1.72
C GLU A 281 11.78 -2.13 -0.45
N VAL A 282 11.98 -3.42 -0.18
CA VAL A 282 11.52 -4.06 1.07
C VAL A 282 12.21 -3.47 2.28
N MET A 283 13.52 -3.21 2.22
CA MET A 283 14.27 -2.58 3.31
C MET A 283 13.73 -1.18 3.62
N ALA A 284 13.46 -0.37 2.59
CA ALA A 284 12.93 0.97 2.76
C ALA A 284 11.56 1.01 3.43
N GLU A 285 10.74 -0.03 3.25
CA GLU A 285 9.36 -0.09 3.80
C GLU A 285 9.25 -0.82 5.13
N THR A 286 10.10 -1.83 5.39
CA THR A 286 9.92 -2.76 6.52
C THR A 286 10.97 -2.64 7.60
N ASP A 287 12.14 -2.07 7.30
CA ASP A 287 13.25 -2.11 8.24
C ASP A 287 13.07 -1.11 9.40
N GLY A 288 13.21 -1.62 10.62
CA GLY A 288 13.06 -0.81 11.83
C GLY A 288 14.12 0.28 11.99
N VAL A 289 15.33 0.10 11.42
CA VAL A 289 16.38 1.12 11.47
C VAL A 289 16.05 2.27 10.52
N VAL A 290 15.57 1.96 9.31
CA VAL A 290 15.09 2.96 8.34
C VAL A 290 13.88 3.72 8.91
N ILE A 291 12.87 3.02 9.41
CA ILE A 291 11.65 3.63 9.97
C ILE A 291 11.97 4.43 11.24
N GLY A 292 12.77 3.88 12.15
CA GLY A 292 13.17 4.55 13.39
C GLY A 292 14.10 5.75 13.16
N GLY A 293 14.85 5.73 12.07
CA GLY A 293 15.65 6.86 11.59
C GLY A 293 14.85 7.90 10.79
N GLU A 294 13.53 7.73 10.65
CA GLU A 294 12.64 8.58 9.82
C GLU A 294 13.12 8.72 8.35
N MET A 295 13.91 7.77 7.86
CA MET A 295 14.55 7.83 6.54
C MET A 295 13.51 7.63 5.43
N LYS A 296 13.56 8.48 4.40
CA LYS A 296 12.72 8.41 3.21
C LYS A 296 13.57 8.12 2.00
N ARG A 297 13.07 7.24 1.12
CA ARG A 297 13.70 7.01 -0.18
C ARG A 297 13.70 8.29 -1.01
N ASP A 298 14.85 8.64 -1.57
CA ASP A 298 14.93 9.67 -2.60
C ASP A 298 14.36 9.09 -3.91
N LYS A 299 13.30 9.71 -4.44
CA LYS A 299 12.61 9.21 -5.64
C LYS A 299 13.40 9.50 -6.92
N ASP A 300 14.19 10.57 -6.90
CA ASP A 300 14.87 11.05 -8.10
C ASP A 300 16.19 10.30 -8.31
N ASN A 301 16.85 9.90 -7.22
CA ASN A 301 18.12 9.19 -7.24
C ASN A 301 18.02 7.74 -6.73
N TRP A 302 16.94 7.04 -7.06
CA TRP A 302 16.76 5.63 -6.68
C TRP A 302 17.31 4.67 -7.73
N ALA A 303 18.26 3.82 -7.35
CA ALA A 303 18.89 2.81 -8.21
C ALA A 303 19.59 3.40 -9.47
N VAL A 304 20.21 4.58 -9.32
CA VAL A 304 20.95 5.24 -10.40
C VAL A 304 22.29 4.53 -10.60
N ARG A 305 22.68 4.29 -11.86
CA ARG A 305 24.02 3.80 -12.18
C ARG A 305 24.99 4.96 -12.30
N GLU A 306 26.09 4.88 -11.57
CA GLU A 306 27.20 5.84 -11.63
C GLU A 306 28.47 5.11 -12.04
N GLU A 307 29.15 5.60 -13.07
CA GLU A 307 30.48 5.11 -13.45
C GLU A 307 31.53 5.98 -12.76
N LYS A 308 32.36 5.38 -11.90
CA LYS A 308 33.43 6.09 -11.20
C LYS A 308 34.73 5.31 -11.31
N GLY A 309 35.67 5.85 -12.11
CA GLY A 309 36.98 5.22 -12.31
C GLY A 309 36.94 3.92 -13.12
N GLY A 310 35.98 3.80 -14.05
CA GLY A 310 35.80 2.60 -14.88
C GLY A 310 35.15 1.41 -14.15
N VAL A 311 34.61 1.65 -12.96
CA VAL A 311 33.79 0.69 -12.21
C VAL A 311 32.37 1.22 -12.15
N ASP A 312 31.41 0.36 -12.48
CA ASP A 312 29.99 0.65 -12.43
C ASP A 312 29.45 0.45 -11.00
N TRP A 313 28.79 1.48 -10.49
CA TRP A 313 28.14 1.49 -9.18
C TRP A 313 26.64 1.66 -9.33
N ILE A 314 25.87 1.02 -8.47
CA ILE A 314 24.42 1.21 -8.32
C ILE A 314 24.19 1.95 -7.01
N CYS A 315 23.63 3.15 -7.09
CA CYS A 315 23.45 4.05 -5.96
C CYS A 315 21.99 4.10 -5.49
N PHE A 316 21.80 4.04 -4.18
CA PHE A 316 20.52 4.22 -3.50
C PHE A 316 20.67 5.33 -2.46
N LYS A 317 19.80 6.36 -2.53
CA LYS A 317 19.83 7.49 -1.61
C LYS A 317 18.62 7.51 -0.68
N PHE A 318 18.89 7.77 0.59
CA PHE A 318 17.90 8.01 1.63
C PHE A 318 18.08 9.41 2.22
N LEU A 319 16.95 10.08 2.47
CA LEU A 319 16.85 11.40 3.07
C LEU A 319 16.28 11.24 4.49
N CYS A 320 16.97 11.73 5.50
CA CYS A 320 16.50 11.78 6.89
C CYS A 320 15.71 13.07 7.17
#